data_AF-A0A3C2CYQ6-F1
#
_entry.id   AF-A0A3C2CYQ6-F1
#
_cell.length_a   1.000
_cell.length_b   1.000
_cell.length_c   1.000
_cell.angle_alpha   90.00
_cell.angle_beta   90.00
_cell.angle_gamma   90.00
#
_symmetry.space_group_name_H-M   'P 1'
#
loop_
_entity.id
_entity.type
_entity.pdbx_description
1 polymer ?
#
loop_
_entity_poly.entity_id
_entity_poly.type
_entity_poly.pdbx_seq_one_letter_code
_entity_poly.pdbx_strand_id
1 'polypeptide(L)'
;MNELKNLKFIILALVILLILVLVRNSDRNIFRNDVKTAIEAIQNKSNLLSPDQLHQLKSPWLVVNMDNSDLPDSLHVENSIRIPFDHILDQVNRKTLNEAKGDLIVYSADVATASKAWIILNQLGFKNVKILATKEIPEKLKYKFQPDTTVRLELDSI
;
A
#
# COMPACT_ATOMS: atom_id res chain seq x y z
N MET A 1 -52.56 0.42 27.85
CA MET A 1 -51.57 1.45 27.47
C MET A 1 -50.11 1.10 27.80
N ASN A 2 -49.84 0.18 28.75
CA ASN A 2 -48.47 -0.21 29.10
C ASN A 2 -47.82 -1.16 28.09
N GLU A 3 -48.59 -2.06 27.47
CA GLU A 3 -48.15 -2.95 26.38
C GLU A 3 -47.56 -2.17 25.18
N LEU A 4 -48.22 -1.08 24.76
CA LEU A 4 -47.74 -0.20 23.68
C LEU A 4 -46.45 0.54 24.04
N LYS A 5 -46.22 0.84 25.33
CA LYS A 5 -44.98 1.49 25.81
C LYS A 5 -43.81 0.51 25.82
N ASN A 6 -44.04 -0.72 26.26
CA ASN A 6 -43.05 -1.80 26.22
C ASN A 6 -42.68 -2.17 24.78
N LEU A 7 -43.67 -2.23 23.88
CA LEU A 7 -43.45 -2.49 22.46
C LEU A 7 -42.59 -1.38 21.80
N LYS A 8 -42.84 -0.10 22.13
CA LYS A 8 -42.01 1.02 21.67
C LYS A 8 -40.56 0.89 22.11
N PHE A 9 -40.32 0.43 23.34
CA PHE A 9 -38.96 0.26 23.86
C PHE A 9 -38.22 -0.89 23.13
N ILE A 10 -38.92 -2.00 22.88
CA ILE A 10 -38.39 -3.14 22.11
C ILE A 10 -38.07 -2.71 20.67
N ILE A 11 -38.99 -1.99 20.02
CA ILE A 11 -38.79 -1.47 18.66
C ILE A 11 -37.60 -0.51 18.61
N LEU A 12 -37.46 0.39 19.59
CA LEU A 12 -36.33 1.32 19.68
C LEU A 12 -35.00 0.58 19.81
N ALA A 13 -34.92 -0.43 20.69
CA ALA A 13 -33.73 -1.26 20.84
C ALA A 13 -33.38 -2.00 19.54
N LEU A 14 -34.39 -2.51 18.82
CA LEU A 14 -34.20 -3.22 17.55
C LEU A 14 -33.72 -2.29 16.44
N VAL A 15 -34.22 -1.04 16.39
CA VAL A 15 -33.75 -0.01 15.46
C VAL A 15 -32.30 0.38 15.74
N ILE A 16 -31.92 0.57 17.01
CA ILE A 16 -30.54 0.86 17.39
C ILE A 16 -29.62 -0.30 16.97
N LEU A 17 -30.04 -1.54 17.21
CA LEU A 17 -29.27 -2.72 16.84
C LEU A 17 -29.13 -2.85 15.31
N LEU A 18 -30.20 -2.56 14.56
CA LEU A 18 -30.17 -2.51 13.10
C LEU A 18 -29.18 -1.45 12.61
N ILE A 19 -29.18 -0.25 13.20
CA ILE A 19 -28.24 0.83 12.84
C ILE A 19 -26.80 0.38 13.10
N LEU A 20 -26.52 -0.24 14.26
CA LEU A 20 -25.20 -0.75 14.59
C LEU A 20 -24.74 -1.83 13.60
N VAL A 21 -25.63 -2.75 13.19
CA VAL A 21 -25.34 -3.78 12.18
C VAL A 21 -25.07 -3.14 10.83
N LEU A 22 -25.84 -2.14 10.41
CA LEU A 22 -25.61 -1.42 9.16
C LEU A 22 -24.26 -0.70 9.15
N VAL A 23 -23.91 0.01 10.22
CA VAL A 23 -22.59 0.67 10.36
C VAL A 23 -21.47 -0.36 10.29
N ARG A 24 -21.54 -1.43 11.11
CA ARG A 24 -20.55 -2.52 11.14
C ARG A 24 -20.37 -3.19 9.77
N ASN A 25 -21.47 -3.37 9.03
CA ASN A 25 -21.48 -4.04 7.74
C ASN A 25 -21.19 -3.09 6.56
N SER A 26 -21.14 -1.78 6.80
CA SER A 26 -20.81 -0.79 5.77
C SER A 26 -19.30 -0.58 5.63
N ASP A 27 -18.49 -0.99 6.59
CA ASP A 27 -17.01 -0.98 6.52
C ASP A 27 -16.46 -2.10 5.60
N ARG A 28 -16.99 -2.21 4.37
CA ARG A 28 -16.65 -3.28 3.42
C ARG A 28 -15.39 -3.02 2.59
N ASN A 29 -14.79 -1.84 2.65
CA ASN A 29 -13.58 -1.53 1.89
C ASN A 29 -12.47 -0.99 2.79
N ILE A 30 -11.76 -1.91 3.44
CA ILE A 30 -10.42 -1.62 3.98
C ILE A 30 -9.48 -1.24 2.82
N PHE A 31 -9.74 -1.79 1.63
CA PHE A 31 -9.01 -1.49 0.41
C PHE A 31 -9.78 -0.49 -0.45
N ARG A 32 -9.20 0.70 -0.63
CA ARG A 32 -9.81 1.82 -1.34
C ARG A 32 -9.49 1.83 -2.84
N ASN A 33 -8.35 1.28 -3.24
CA ASN A 33 -7.90 1.27 -4.63
C ASN A 33 -8.04 -0.12 -5.26
N ASP A 34 -8.42 -0.14 -6.54
CA ASP A 34 -8.52 -1.34 -7.37
C ASP A 34 -7.11 -1.84 -7.75
N VAL A 35 -6.93 -3.16 -7.78
CA VAL A 35 -5.68 -3.81 -8.20
C VAL A 35 -5.32 -3.42 -9.64
N LYS A 36 -6.32 -3.18 -10.50
CA LYS A 36 -6.10 -2.81 -11.90
C LYS A 36 -5.26 -1.54 -12.06
N THR A 37 -5.53 -0.50 -11.26
CA THR A 37 -4.79 0.77 -11.35
C THR A 37 -3.35 0.62 -10.87
N ALA A 38 -3.13 -0.22 -9.86
CA ALA A 38 -1.77 -0.54 -9.40
C ALA A 38 -0.97 -1.29 -10.49
N ILE A 39 -1.59 -2.25 -11.17
CA ILE A 39 -0.96 -2.97 -12.29
C ILE A 39 -0.62 -2.01 -13.43
N GLU A 40 -1.53 -1.11 -13.81
CA GLU A 40 -1.28 -0.10 -14.83
C GLU A 40 -0.12 0.83 -14.46
N ALA A 41 0.00 1.22 -13.19
CA ALA A 41 1.10 2.06 -12.71
C ALA A 41 2.46 1.34 -12.81
N ILE A 42 2.49 0.03 -12.50
CA ILE A 42 3.69 -0.81 -12.63
C ILE A 42 4.07 -0.99 -14.11
N GLN A 43 3.11 -1.32 -14.97
CA GLN A 43 3.36 -1.54 -16.40
C GLN A 43 3.91 -0.29 -17.09
N ASN A 44 3.37 0.88 -16.74
CA ASN A 44 3.81 2.16 -17.27
C ASN A 44 5.07 2.72 -16.56
N LYS A 45 5.59 2.01 -15.55
CA LYS A 45 6.68 2.45 -14.67
C LYS A 45 6.43 3.82 -14.02
N SER A 46 5.17 4.25 -13.90
CA SER A 46 4.80 5.54 -13.34
C SER A 46 4.83 5.55 -11.80
N ASN A 47 4.97 4.36 -11.19
CA ASN A 47 5.19 4.17 -9.77
C ASN A 47 6.66 4.32 -9.36
N LEU A 48 7.60 4.41 -10.30
CA LEU A 48 9.04 4.52 -10.04
C LEU A 48 9.53 5.93 -10.29
N LEU A 49 10.51 6.33 -9.50
CA LEU A 49 11.13 7.65 -9.61
C LEU A 49 12.63 7.53 -9.35
N SER A 50 13.45 8.09 -10.24
CA SER A 50 14.90 8.17 -10.03
C SER A 50 15.26 9.40 -9.18
N PRO A 51 16.44 9.42 -8.54
CA PRO A 51 16.92 10.60 -7.81
C PRO A 51 16.93 11.87 -8.68
N ASP A 52 17.32 11.76 -9.96
CA ASP A 52 17.32 12.91 -10.88
C ASP A 52 15.90 13.44 -11.13
N GLN A 53 14.92 12.54 -11.26
CA GLN A 53 13.52 12.90 -11.42
C GLN A 53 12.93 13.52 -10.13
N LEU A 54 13.45 13.14 -8.97
CA LEU A 54 13.06 13.71 -7.66
C LEU A 54 13.37 15.20 -7.61
N HIS A 55 14.58 15.56 -8.01
CA HIS A 55 15.04 16.95 -8.01
C HIS A 55 14.36 17.82 -9.06
N GLN A 56 13.73 17.21 -10.07
CA GLN A 56 12.99 17.91 -11.13
C GLN A 56 11.49 18.08 -10.81
N LEU A 57 10.98 17.45 -9.76
CA LEU A 57 9.57 17.59 -9.36
C LEU A 57 9.29 19.03 -8.90
N LYS A 58 8.32 19.66 -9.57
CA LYS A 58 7.81 20.99 -9.22
C LYS A 58 6.71 20.96 -8.16
N SER A 59 6.04 19.81 -8.00
CA SER A 59 5.04 19.61 -6.96
C SER A 59 5.69 19.44 -5.60
N PRO A 60 4.99 19.79 -4.50
CA PRO A 60 5.45 19.41 -3.17
C PRO A 60 5.52 17.88 -3.08
N TRP A 61 6.54 17.39 -2.39
CA TRP A 61 6.75 15.96 -2.17
C TRP A 61 7.34 15.72 -0.78
N LEU A 62 7.13 14.51 -0.27
CA LEU A 62 7.69 14.06 1.00
C LEU A 62 8.34 12.68 0.80
N VAL A 63 9.61 12.55 1.16
CA VAL A 63 10.29 11.26 1.17
C VAL A 63 10.08 10.56 2.52
N VAL A 64 9.63 9.31 2.47
CA VAL A 64 9.45 8.44 3.62
C VAL A 64 10.54 7.37 3.57
N ASN A 65 11.54 7.53 4.45
CA ASN A 65 12.58 6.54 4.65
C ASN A 65 12.07 5.42 5.56
N MET A 66 12.06 4.19 5.05
CA MET A 66 11.57 3.00 5.74
C MET A 66 12.64 2.17 6.41
N ASP A 67 13.90 2.56 6.24
CA ASP A 67 15.02 1.91 6.89
C ASP A 67 15.23 2.49 8.28
N ASN A 68 15.87 1.68 9.13
CA ASN A 68 16.31 2.14 10.44
C ASN A 68 17.56 3.03 10.36
N SER A 69 18.23 3.07 9.21
CA SER A 69 19.37 3.94 8.91
C SER A 69 18.93 5.25 8.27
N ASP A 70 19.81 6.26 8.30
CA ASP A 70 19.62 7.49 7.53
C ASP A 70 19.59 7.24 6.02
N LEU A 71 19.02 8.19 5.29
CA LEU A 71 19.10 8.22 3.83
C LEU A 71 20.58 8.35 3.42
N PRO A 72 21.02 7.71 2.33
CA PRO A 72 22.36 7.91 1.81
C PRO A 72 22.60 9.38 1.44
N ASP A 73 23.76 9.93 1.82
CA ASP A 73 24.14 11.32 1.49
C ASP A 73 24.05 11.62 0.00
N SER A 74 24.33 10.62 -0.84
CA SER A 74 24.25 10.71 -2.31
C SER A 74 22.86 11.05 -2.85
N LEU A 75 21.81 10.88 -2.04
CA LEU A 75 20.43 11.14 -2.44
C LEU A 75 20.06 12.63 -2.34
N HIS A 76 20.79 13.39 -1.51
CA HIS A 76 20.62 14.84 -1.27
C HIS A 76 19.15 15.26 -1.06
N VAL A 77 18.44 14.58 -0.15
CA VAL A 77 17.00 14.83 0.09
C VAL A 77 16.80 15.70 1.32
N GLU A 78 16.25 16.90 1.13
CA GLU A 78 16.00 17.85 2.23
C GLU A 78 14.67 17.57 2.95
N ASN A 79 13.64 17.12 2.24
CA ASN A 79 12.30 16.91 2.80
C ASN A 79 11.99 15.43 3.01
N SER A 80 12.51 14.87 4.11
CA SER A 80 12.30 13.46 4.46
C SER A 80 11.86 13.25 5.90
N ILE A 81 11.11 12.18 6.11
CA ILE A 81 10.79 11.63 7.43
C ILE A 81 11.21 10.16 7.49
N ARG A 82 11.55 9.69 8.69
CA ARG A 82 11.84 8.28 8.92
C ARG A 82 10.62 7.61 9.56
N ILE A 83 10.08 6.60 8.88
CA ILE A 83 9.02 5.72 9.39
C ILE A 83 9.42 4.31 9.03
N PRO A 84 9.97 3.52 9.98
CA PRO A 84 10.34 2.14 9.70
C PRO A 84 9.16 1.35 9.12
N PHE A 85 9.43 0.43 8.20
CA PHE A 85 8.40 -0.32 7.49
C PHE A 85 7.33 -0.94 8.41
N ASP A 86 7.75 -1.54 9.53
CA ASP A 86 6.85 -2.20 10.48
C ASP A 86 5.87 -1.23 11.18
N HIS A 87 6.19 0.06 11.17
CA HIS A 87 5.41 1.13 11.81
C HIS A 87 4.58 1.94 10.81
N ILE A 88 4.61 1.61 9.51
CA ILE A 88 3.89 2.37 8.47
C ILE A 88 2.37 2.37 8.69
N LEU A 89 1.86 1.31 9.33
CA LEU A 89 0.47 1.15 9.64
C LEU A 89 0.07 1.73 10.99
N ASP A 90 0.97 2.35 11.75
CA ASP A 90 0.60 2.94 13.04
C ASP A 90 -0.29 4.17 12.83
N GLN A 91 -1.26 4.37 13.72
CA GLN A 91 -2.25 5.44 13.57
C GLN A 91 -1.61 6.83 13.47
N VAL A 92 -0.57 7.09 14.26
CA VAL A 92 0.17 8.36 14.24
C VAL A 92 0.82 8.56 12.87
N ASN A 93 1.55 7.55 12.39
CA ASN A 93 2.24 7.60 11.10
C ASN A 93 1.26 7.74 9.94
N ARG A 94 0.16 6.98 9.93
CA ARG A 94 -0.90 7.13 8.90
C ARG A 94 -1.49 8.53 8.89
N LYS A 95 -1.64 9.18 10.05
CA LYS A 95 -2.13 10.56 10.13
C LYS A 95 -1.11 11.53 9.51
N THR A 96 0.16 11.42 9.88
CA THR A 96 1.26 12.21 9.29
C THR A 96 1.31 12.04 7.77
N LEU A 97 1.22 10.80 7.27
CA LEU A 97 1.23 10.51 5.83
C LEU A 97 0.01 11.08 5.10
N ASN A 98 -1.16 11.15 5.74
CA ASN A 98 -2.37 11.74 5.13
C ASN A 98 -2.34 13.28 5.12
N GLU A 99 -1.62 13.89 6.07
CA GLU A 99 -1.44 15.34 6.14
C GLU A 99 -0.31 15.83 5.22
N ALA A 100 0.51 14.93 4.68
CA ALA A 100 1.54 15.24 3.71
C ALA A 100 0.93 15.89 2.46
N LYS A 101 1.52 17.01 2.03
CA LYS A 101 1.08 17.72 0.83
C LYS A 101 1.85 17.18 -0.39
N GLY A 102 1.10 16.71 -1.38
CA GLY A 102 1.64 16.35 -2.70
C GLY A 102 2.06 14.88 -2.82
N ASP A 103 3.15 14.62 -3.52
CA ASP A 103 3.59 13.26 -3.86
C ASP A 103 4.27 12.59 -2.66
N LEU A 104 3.85 11.37 -2.34
CA LEU A 104 4.46 10.58 -1.28
C LEU A 104 5.50 9.63 -1.88
N ILE A 105 6.75 9.78 -1.47
CA ILE A 105 7.86 9.07 -2.11
C ILE A 105 8.47 8.11 -1.10
N VAL A 106 8.28 6.82 -1.30
CA VAL A 106 8.76 5.78 -0.40
C VAL A 106 10.17 5.34 -0.79
N TYR A 107 11.04 5.20 0.21
CA TYR A 107 12.42 4.77 0.04
C TYR A 107 12.78 3.66 1.04
N SER A 108 13.50 2.66 0.54
CA SER A 108 14.27 1.70 1.33
C SER A 108 15.45 1.22 0.49
N ALA A 109 16.56 0.87 1.13
CA ALA A 109 17.70 0.24 0.50
C ALA A 109 17.33 -1.12 -0.13
N ASP A 110 16.33 -1.81 0.44
CA ASP A 110 15.72 -3.00 -0.15
C ASP A 110 14.48 -2.63 -1.00
N VAL A 111 14.58 -2.88 -2.30
CA VAL A 111 13.51 -2.61 -3.26
C VAL A 111 12.24 -3.40 -2.92
N ALA A 112 12.38 -4.62 -2.39
CA ALA A 112 11.21 -5.42 -2.03
C ALA A 112 10.43 -4.76 -0.89
N THR A 113 11.11 -4.20 0.10
CA THR A 113 10.49 -3.46 1.21
C THR A 113 9.77 -2.20 0.73
N ALA A 114 10.41 -1.37 -0.09
CA ALA A 114 9.77 -0.19 -0.68
C ALA A 114 8.55 -0.56 -1.55
N SER A 115 8.64 -1.66 -2.31
CA SER A 115 7.53 -2.14 -3.14
C SER A 115 6.34 -2.65 -2.32
N LYS A 116 6.60 -3.42 -1.26
CA LYS A 116 5.55 -3.85 -0.30
C LYS A 116 4.83 -2.65 0.29
N ALA A 117 5.59 -1.64 0.73
CA ALA A 117 5.02 -0.45 1.32
C ALA A 117 4.16 0.34 0.33
N TRP A 118 4.64 0.50 -0.90
CA TRP A 118 3.88 1.12 -1.97
C TRP A 118 2.55 0.40 -2.22
N ILE A 119 2.55 -0.94 -2.28
CA ILE A 119 1.32 -1.73 -2.45
C ILE A 119 0.35 -1.46 -1.29
N ILE A 120 0.85 -1.55 -0.05
CA ILE A 120 0.04 -1.36 1.16
C ILE A 120 -0.58 0.04 1.18
N LEU A 121 0.21 1.08 0.93
CA LEU A 121 -0.27 2.47 0.92
C LEU A 121 -1.29 2.71 -0.19
N ASN A 122 -1.04 2.20 -1.40
CA ASN A 122 -2.03 2.30 -2.48
C ASN A 122 -3.32 1.59 -2.11
N GLN A 123 -3.26 0.37 -1.57
CA GLN A 123 -4.43 -0.37 -1.13
C GLN A 123 -5.23 0.39 -0.06
N LEU A 124 -4.55 1.10 0.86
CA LEU A 124 -5.19 1.96 1.87
C LEU A 124 -5.74 3.29 1.32
N GLY A 125 -5.55 3.57 0.03
CA GLY A 125 -6.09 4.73 -0.66
C GLY A 125 -5.24 5.98 -0.59
N PHE A 126 -3.97 5.86 -0.19
CA PHE A 126 -3.01 6.96 -0.38
C PHE A 126 -2.84 7.20 -1.88
N LYS A 127 -2.88 8.47 -2.28
CA LYS A 127 -2.77 8.89 -3.69
C LYS A 127 -1.33 9.32 -3.98
N ASN A 128 -0.92 9.20 -5.24
CA ASN A 128 0.38 9.67 -5.74
C ASN A 128 1.59 9.10 -4.97
N VAL A 129 1.50 7.85 -4.54
CA VAL A 129 2.62 7.16 -3.91
C VAL A 129 3.58 6.66 -4.99
N LYS A 130 4.87 6.95 -4.86
CA LYS A 130 5.93 6.55 -5.79
C LYS A 130 7.10 5.94 -5.02
N ILE A 131 7.84 5.04 -5.64
CA ILE A 131 9.03 4.40 -5.09
C ILE A 131 10.27 5.12 -5.62
N LEU A 132 11.14 5.55 -4.73
CA LEU A 132 12.44 6.11 -5.08
C LEU A 132 13.45 4.97 -5.32
N ALA A 133 13.81 4.76 -6.57
CA ALA A 133 14.71 3.70 -6.98
C ALA A 133 16.10 4.26 -7.31
N THR A 134 17.10 3.93 -6.49
CA THR A 134 18.50 4.35 -6.70
C THR A 134 19.28 3.43 -7.64
N LYS A 135 18.77 2.22 -7.88
CA LYS A 135 19.34 1.23 -8.81
C LYS A 135 18.26 0.82 -9.79
N GLU A 136 18.64 0.50 -11.02
CA GLU A 136 17.71 -0.17 -11.94
C GLU A 136 17.19 -1.44 -11.26
N ILE A 137 15.88 -1.55 -11.12
CA ILE A 137 15.23 -2.72 -10.51
C ILE A 137 15.54 -3.92 -11.41
N PRO A 138 16.36 -4.89 -10.95
CA PRO A 138 16.79 -6.00 -11.79
C PRO A 138 15.74 -7.12 -11.76
N GLU A 139 14.46 -6.79 -12.00
CA GLU A 139 13.38 -7.77 -12.11
C GLU A 139 13.12 -8.17 -13.56
N LYS A 140 14.19 -8.30 -14.36
CA LYS A 140 14.09 -9.20 -15.51
C LYS A 140 14.29 -10.60 -14.95
N LEU A 141 13.19 -11.35 -14.81
CA LEU A 141 13.23 -12.77 -14.47
C LEU A 141 14.26 -13.43 -15.40
N LYS A 142 15.44 -13.76 -14.85
CA LYS A 142 16.54 -14.36 -15.63
C LYS A 142 16.12 -15.70 -16.23
N TYR A 143 15.12 -16.33 -15.61
CA TYR A 143 14.60 -17.62 -15.95
C TYR A 143 13.13 -17.51 -16.33
N LYS A 144 12.76 -18.12 -17.44
CA LYS A 144 11.35 -18.44 -17.69
C LYS A 144 10.93 -19.46 -16.64
N PHE A 145 9.81 -19.22 -15.96
CA PHE A 145 9.21 -20.21 -15.09
C PHE A 145 9.01 -21.50 -15.89
N GLN A 146 9.71 -22.56 -15.51
CA GLN A 146 9.49 -23.89 -16.03
C GLN A 146 8.72 -24.64 -14.95
N PRO A 147 7.44 -25.00 -15.17
CA PRO A 147 6.75 -25.86 -14.23
C PRO A 147 7.52 -27.18 -14.15
N ASP A 148 7.73 -27.69 -12.94
CA ASP A 148 8.37 -28.99 -12.73
C ASP A 148 7.55 -30.06 -13.48
N THR A 149 8.10 -30.58 -14.57
CA THR A 149 7.49 -31.68 -15.30
C THR A 149 7.80 -32.98 -14.57
N THR A 150 7.15 -33.21 -13.43
CA THR A 150 7.15 -34.51 -12.73
C THR A 150 6.30 -35.56 -13.46
N VAL A 151 6.24 -35.51 -14.79
CA VAL A 151 5.73 -36.64 -15.57
C VAL A 151 6.89 -37.63 -15.70
N ARG A 152 6.94 -38.57 -14.76
CA ARG A 152 7.80 -39.75 -14.89
C ARG A 152 7.25 -40.56 -16.07
N LEU A 153 7.90 -40.50 -17.22
CA LEU A 153 7.64 -41.42 -18.32
C LEU A 153 8.19 -42.79 -17.88
N GLU A 154 7.37 -43.57 -17.18
CA GLU A 154 7.60 -45.03 -17.10
C GLU A 154 7.63 -45.51 -18.57
N LEU A 155 8.76 -46.05 -18.98
CA LEU A 155 8.95 -46.59 -20.31
C LEU A 155 8.13 -47.89 -20.37
N ASP A 156 6.85 -47.80 -20.74
CA ASP A 156 6.05 -48.98 -21.06
C ASP A 156 6.73 -49.72 -22.20
N SER A 157 7.46 -50.76 -21.81
CA SER A 157 8.21 -51.66 -22.67
C SER A 157 7.35 -52.89 -22.85
N ILE A 158 6.49 -52.90 -23.87
CA ILE A 158 5.93 -54.10 -24.51
C ILE A 158 5.79 -53.83 -26.01
#